data_AF-A0A8T2ZI44-F1
#
_entry.id   AF-A0A8T2ZI44-F1
#
_cell.length_a   1.000
_cell.length_b   1.000
_cell.length_c   1.000
_cell.angle_alpha   90.00
_cell.angle_beta   90.00
_cell.angle_gamma   90.00
#
_symmetry.space_group_name_H-M   'P 1'
#
loop_
_entity.id
_entity.type
_entity.pdbx_description
1 polymer ?
#
loop_
_entity_poly.entity_id
_entity_poly.type
_entity_poly.pdbx_seq_one_letter_code
_entity_poly.pdbx_strand_id
1 'polypeptide(L)'
;MYNEGDIVRNVDLVDPSSGRISQLFRKVRNLLVRSPVTPEIIMLEDHLFLTPLLKDKTAQIIKCLSESHWTSSCIITMSKFQGMCGGPSEAAPLLSYLSGLGKAQYLSISKEVIEGVKISLSSASVPAISGLDLDVLHLIWTAQKLEDQIDVIDRRYEMSRKSALASLNSGNKKVALRHAREMKLASESRERCTSLLNRVEEVLNVIANAESTQKVTEAIRIGAEAMKQNKITVEEVEHCLEELEESIDAQKQVEKALESNPISGIEDEDIEEELEKLELELESENLQISEVEVGNTSGEMDALGSTDSLTDALSNLKLHDGSARESVSQKSPFPTRTKNSKHAMLEAA
;
A
#
# COMPACT_ATOMS: atom_id res chain seq x y z
N MET A 1 29.68 3.17 -3.89
CA MET A 1 29.69 4.53 -4.48
C MET A 1 28.37 4.72 -5.20
N TYR A 2 27.73 5.89 -5.07
CA TYR A 2 26.55 6.23 -5.85
C TYR A 2 26.99 6.92 -7.14
N ASN A 3 26.29 6.68 -8.24
CA ASN A 3 26.59 7.25 -9.55
C ASN A 3 25.99 8.65 -9.67
N GLU A 4 26.43 9.44 -10.66
CA GLU A 4 25.98 10.84 -10.85
C GLU A 4 24.48 10.96 -11.23
N GLY A 5 23.79 9.84 -11.53
CA GLY A 5 22.33 9.76 -11.70
C GLY A 5 21.54 9.28 -10.47
N ASP A 6 22.23 8.82 -9.42
CA ASP A 6 21.60 8.34 -8.18
C ASP A 6 21.29 9.47 -7.18
N ILE A 7 21.71 10.70 -7.48
CA ILE A 7 21.58 11.88 -6.59
C ILE A 7 20.83 12.99 -7.33
N VAL A 8 19.73 13.47 -6.74
CA VAL A 8 18.91 14.58 -7.25
C VAL A 8 18.97 15.76 -6.28
N ARG A 9 19.31 16.95 -6.79
CA ARG A 9 19.33 18.20 -6.03
C ARG A 9 17.96 18.87 -5.99
N ASN A 10 17.62 19.51 -4.86
CA ASN A 10 16.38 20.28 -4.71
C ASN A 10 16.24 21.41 -5.76
N VAL A 11 17.35 22.00 -6.20
CA VAL A 11 17.38 23.05 -7.24
C VAL A 11 16.94 22.52 -8.63
N ASP A 12 17.24 21.26 -8.94
CA ASP A 12 16.95 20.61 -10.23
C ASP A 12 15.55 19.99 -10.32
N LEU A 13 14.91 19.78 -9.17
CA LEU A 13 13.53 19.33 -9.09
C LEU A 13 12.57 20.43 -9.62
N VAL A 14 11.53 19.98 -10.33
CA VAL A 14 10.57 20.84 -11.02
C VAL A 14 9.40 21.09 -10.09
N ASP A 15 9.31 22.30 -9.58
CA ASP A 15 8.21 22.74 -8.71
C ASP A 15 6.83 22.45 -9.38
N PRO A 16 6.06 21.48 -8.86
CA PRO A 16 4.80 21.03 -9.44
C PRO A 16 3.64 21.98 -9.11
N SER A 17 3.80 22.89 -8.14
CA SER A 17 2.85 23.98 -7.86
C SER A 17 2.99 25.14 -8.85
N SER A 18 4.20 25.35 -9.38
CA SER A 18 4.46 26.40 -10.36
C SER A 18 3.80 26.10 -11.72
N GLY A 19 3.31 27.14 -12.40
CA GLY A 19 2.63 26.99 -13.69
C GLY A 19 3.52 26.40 -14.79
N ARG A 20 2.91 25.71 -15.77
CA ARG A 20 3.61 25.00 -16.87
C ARG A 20 4.66 25.85 -17.59
N ILE A 21 4.42 27.16 -17.73
CA ILE A 21 5.34 28.10 -18.37
C ILE A 21 6.58 28.35 -17.49
N SER A 22 6.42 28.59 -16.17
CA SER A 22 7.55 28.73 -15.24
C SER A 22 8.33 27.43 -15.06
N GLN A 23 7.68 26.26 -15.13
CA GLN A 23 8.35 24.96 -15.18
C GLN A 23 9.28 24.83 -16.40
N LEU A 24 8.81 25.24 -17.58
CA LEU A 24 9.63 25.23 -18.81
C LEU A 24 10.80 26.21 -18.71
N PHE A 25 10.58 27.45 -18.26
CA PHE A 25 11.68 28.41 -18.04
C PHE A 25 12.70 27.91 -17.02
N ARG A 26 12.27 27.27 -15.91
CA ARG A 26 13.19 26.69 -14.92
C ARG A 26 14.01 25.54 -15.51
N LYS A 27 13.39 24.64 -16.30
CA LYS A 27 14.11 23.58 -17.02
C LYS A 27 15.19 24.14 -17.98
N VAL A 28 14.84 25.14 -18.79
CA VAL A 28 15.79 25.78 -19.73
C VAL A 28 16.91 26.50 -18.99
N ARG A 29 16.60 27.23 -17.90
CA ARG A 29 17.59 27.90 -17.05
C ARG A 29 18.58 26.91 -16.44
N ASN A 30 18.09 25.80 -15.87
CA ASN A 30 18.95 24.79 -15.26
C ASN A 30 19.82 24.05 -16.32
N LEU A 31 19.38 23.94 -17.58
CA LEU A 31 20.22 23.48 -18.69
C LEU A 31 21.36 24.46 -19.03
N LEU A 32 21.10 25.76 -19.03
CA LEU A 32 22.12 26.78 -19.31
C LEU A 32 23.12 26.97 -18.15
N VAL A 33 22.70 26.70 -16.90
CA VAL A 33 23.50 26.98 -15.69
C VAL A 33 23.97 25.68 -15.02
N ARG A 34 24.61 24.77 -15.79
CA ARG A 34 25.43 23.70 -15.22
C ARG A 34 26.78 24.26 -14.75
N SER A 35 26.73 25.09 -13.71
CA SER A 35 27.93 25.66 -13.07
C SER A 35 28.88 24.53 -12.60
N PRO A 36 30.21 24.68 -12.74
CA PRO A 36 31.14 23.79 -12.07
C PRO A 36 30.94 23.87 -10.56
N VAL A 37 31.17 22.75 -9.86
CA VAL A 37 30.96 22.62 -8.42
C VAL A 37 32.11 23.28 -7.67
N THR A 38 31.80 24.34 -6.92
CA THR A 38 32.66 24.82 -5.83
C THR A 38 32.07 24.35 -4.49
N PRO A 39 32.89 23.88 -3.53
CA PRO A 39 32.39 23.26 -2.30
C PRO A 39 31.64 24.23 -1.38
N GLU A 40 31.87 25.54 -1.51
CA GLU A 40 31.23 26.58 -0.69
C GLU A 40 29.73 26.73 -1.00
N ILE A 41 29.29 26.44 -2.23
CA ILE A 41 27.86 26.52 -2.62
C ILE A 41 27.03 25.40 -1.99
N ILE A 42 27.66 24.26 -1.66
CA ILE A 42 27.00 23.06 -1.10
C ILE A 42 26.46 23.32 0.32
N MET A 43 26.94 24.38 1.00
CA MET A 43 26.70 24.61 2.43
C MET A 43 25.43 25.41 2.77
N LEU A 44 24.66 25.89 1.77
CA LEU A 44 23.40 26.60 2.00
C LEU A 44 22.20 25.79 1.47
N GLU A 45 21.79 24.80 2.28
CA GLU A 45 20.48 24.12 2.23
C GLU A 45 20.18 23.21 1.01
N ASP A 46 21.18 22.85 0.20
CA ASP A 46 21.02 21.96 -0.94
C ASP A 46 20.81 20.48 -0.50
N HIS A 47 19.56 20.16 -0.14
CA HIS A 47 19.16 18.81 0.26
C HIS A 47 19.31 17.83 -0.93
N LEU A 48 20.16 16.83 -0.74
CA LEU A 48 20.46 15.79 -1.73
C LEU A 48 19.55 14.57 -1.52
N PHE A 49 18.71 14.27 -2.51
CA PHE A 49 17.80 13.13 -2.47
C PHE A 49 18.33 11.98 -3.31
N LEU A 50 18.47 10.80 -2.70
CA LEU A 50 18.90 9.60 -3.41
C LEU A 50 17.74 9.02 -4.23
N THR A 51 17.93 8.85 -5.54
CA THR A 51 16.93 8.29 -6.46
C THR A 51 16.37 6.93 -6.00
N PRO A 52 17.19 5.99 -5.45
CA PRO A 52 16.67 4.77 -4.83
C PRO A 52 15.70 5.04 -3.67
N LEU A 53 16.04 5.94 -2.74
CA LEU A 53 15.18 6.25 -1.60
C LEU A 53 13.87 6.95 -2.02
N LEU A 54 13.92 7.82 -3.04
CA LEU A 54 12.72 8.42 -3.63
C LEU A 54 11.82 7.35 -4.27
N LYS A 55 12.39 6.34 -4.93
CA LYS A 55 11.66 5.21 -5.51
C LYS A 55 11.01 4.34 -4.43
N ASP A 56 11.73 4.01 -3.37
CA ASP A 56 11.24 3.17 -2.28
C ASP A 56 10.14 3.88 -1.48
N LYS A 57 10.33 5.17 -1.16
CA LYS A 57 9.28 6.04 -0.56
C LYS A 57 8.07 6.18 -1.48
N THR A 58 8.27 6.32 -2.80
CA THR A 58 7.18 6.33 -3.79
C THR A 58 6.37 5.04 -3.74
N ALA A 59 7.04 3.88 -3.72
CA ALA A 59 6.37 2.58 -3.62
C ALA A 59 5.61 2.42 -2.29
N GLN A 60 6.19 2.88 -1.16
CA GLN A 60 5.54 2.88 0.15
C GLN A 60 4.25 3.72 0.16
N ILE A 61 4.28 4.94 -0.40
CA ILE A 61 3.10 5.81 -0.47
C ILE A 61 2.03 5.21 -1.40
N ILE A 62 2.41 4.75 -2.60
CA ILE A 62 1.45 4.14 -3.53
C ILE A 62 0.78 2.91 -2.92
N LYS A 63 1.54 2.04 -2.23
CA LYS A 63 1.01 0.88 -1.52
C LYS A 63 0.01 1.28 -0.42
N CYS A 64 0.35 2.22 0.44
CA CYS A 64 -0.53 2.67 1.53
C CYS A 64 -1.83 3.32 0.98
N LEU A 65 -1.74 4.01 -0.15
CA LEU A 65 -2.93 4.53 -0.84
C LEU A 65 -3.74 3.42 -1.53
N SER A 66 -3.14 2.37 -2.11
CA SER A 66 -3.88 1.26 -2.71
C SER A 66 -4.49 0.30 -1.69
N GLU A 67 -3.97 0.26 -0.46
CA GLU A 67 -4.58 -0.44 0.68
C GLU A 67 -5.85 0.28 1.20
N SER A 68 -5.99 1.59 0.92
CA SER A 68 -7.12 2.42 1.36
C SER A 68 -8.05 2.87 0.22
N HIS A 69 -7.62 2.77 -1.04
CA HIS A 69 -8.38 3.16 -2.22
C HIS A 69 -8.21 2.13 -3.34
N TRP A 70 -9.33 1.53 -3.76
CA TRP A 70 -9.38 0.55 -4.85
C TRP A 70 -9.52 1.18 -6.25
N THR A 71 -9.63 2.51 -6.35
CA THR A 71 -9.69 3.26 -7.61
C THR A 71 -8.31 3.31 -8.31
N SER A 72 -8.28 3.59 -9.62
CA SER A 72 -7.00 3.66 -10.37
C SER A 72 -6.16 4.90 -10.07
N SER A 73 -6.78 5.92 -9.48
CA SER A 73 -6.12 7.11 -8.94
C SER A 73 -6.80 7.57 -7.65
N CYS A 74 -6.00 8.10 -6.73
CA CYS A 74 -6.45 8.67 -5.46
C CYS A 74 -6.18 10.18 -5.46
N ILE A 75 -7.00 10.93 -4.72
CA ILE A 75 -6.80 12.35 -4.43
C ILE A 75 -6.62 12.51 -2.94
N ILE A 76 -5.61 13.27 -2.53
CA ILE A 76 -5.34 13.61 -1.12
C ILE A 76 -5.01 15.09 -0.98
N THR A 77 -5.34 15.67 0.17
CA THR A 77 -4.90 17.02 0.54
C THR A 77 -3.39 17.06 0.73
N MET A 78 -2.79 18.23 0.48
CA MET A 78 -1.34 18.42 0.61
C MET A 78 -0.84 18.09 2.03
N SER A 79 -1.63 18.39 3.05
CA SER A 79 -1.32 18.03 4.45
C SER A 79 -1.25 16.51 4.67
N LYS A 80 -2.20 15.73 4.13
CA LYS A 80 -2.16 14.25 4.20
C LYS A 80 -0.94 13.69 3.46
N PHE A 81 -0.63 14.22 2.27
CA PHE A 81 0.58 13.83 1.53
C PHE A 81 1.86 14.16 2.31
N GLN A 82 1.99 15.37 2.87
CA GLN A 82 3.13 15.76 3.71
C GLN A 82 3.30 14.86 4.93
N GLY A 83 2.21 14.46 5.59
CA GLY A 83 2.23 13.49 6.68
C GLY A 83 2.78 12.12 6.27
N MET A 84 2.37 11.60 5.11
CA MET A 84 2.90 10.35 4.55
C MET A 84 4.38 10.45 4.13
N CYS A 85 4.81 11.63 3.70
CA CYS A 85 6.21 11.91 3.35
C CYS A 85 7.13 12.15 4.56
N GLY A 86 6.60 12.26 5.79
CA GLY A 86 7.38 12.61 6.98
C GLY A 86 7.59 14.12 7.19
N GLY A 87 7.06 14.97 6.31
CA GLY A 87 7.07 16.43 6.44
C GLY A 87 7.08 17.17 5.10
N PRO A 88 6.99 18.52 5.12
CA PRO A 88 6.97 19.34 3.91
C PRO A 88 8.29 19.30 3.13
N SER A 89 9.44 19.14 3.80
CA SER A 89 10.77 19.08 3.16
C SER A 89 10.95 17.83 2.28
N GLU A 90 10.47 16.66 2.73
CA GLU A 90 10.47 15.43 1.93
C GLU A 90 9.33 15.39 0.89
N ALA A 91 8.23 16.11 1.12
CA ALA A 91 7.08 16.09 0.22
C ALA A 91 7.34 16.78 -1.13
N ALA A 92 7.92 17.99 -1.14
CA ALA A 92 8.20 18.73 -2.38
C ALA A 92 9.09 17.95 -3.40
N PRO A 93 10.25 17.37 -3.03
CA PRO A 93 11.09 16.60 -3.95
C PRO A 93 10.40 15.31 -4.41
N LEU A 94 9.68 14.62 -3.52
CA LEU A 94 8.97 13.39 -3.85
C LEU A 94 7.79 13.65 -4.78
N LEU A 95 7.08 14.78 -4.61
CA LEU A 95 6.02 15.21 -5.52
C LEU A 95 6.56 15.60 -6.91
N SER A 96 7.71 16.29 -6.97
CA SER A 96 8.39 16.56 -8.23
C SER A 96 8.85 15.26 -8.91
N TYR A 97 9.39 14.30 -8.16
CA TYR A 97 9.78 12.97 -8.68
C TYR A 97 8.57 12.21 -9.24
N LEU A 98 7.49 12.08 -8.47
CA LEU A 98 6.22 11.50 -8.90
C LEU A 98 5.65 12.21 -10.13
N SER A 99 5.70 13.55 -10.18
CA SER A 99 5.22 14.34 -11.33
C SER A 99 6.09 14.11 -12.58
N GLY A 100 7.41 13.97 -12.40
CA GLY A 100 8.35 13.62 -13.47
C GLY A 100 8.11 12.21 -14.05
N LEU A 101 7.62 11.27 -13.24
CA LEU A 101 7.17 9.94 -13.67
C LEU A 101 5.73 9.94 -14.25
N GLY A 102 5.04 11.08 -14.28
CA GLY A 102 3.60 11.13 -14.61
C GLY A 102 2.70 10.44 -13.58
N LYS A 103 3.21 10.14 -12.38
CA LYS A 103 2.53 9.43 -11.28
C LYS A 103 1.81 10.34 -10.29
N ALA A 104 2.07 11.65 -10.33
CA ALA A 104 1.28 12.66 -9.60
C ALA A 104 0.97 13.88 -10.47
N GLN A 105 -0.11 14.59 -10.12
CA GLN A 105 -0.39 15.96 -10.55
C GLN A 105 -0.88 16.78 -9.34
N TYR A 106 -0.38 18.01 -9.19
CA TYR A 106 -0.78 18.95 -8.14
C TYR A 106 -2.15 19.58 -8.45
N LEU A 107 -2.95 19.81 -7.39
CA LEU A 107 -4.28 20.40 -7.43
C LEU A 107 -4.32 21.64 -6.52
N SER A 108 -5.01 22.70 -6.95
CA SER A 108 -5.22 23.90 -6.14
C SER A 108 -6.59 24.53 -6.40
N ILE A 109 -7.31 24.89 -5.34
CA ILE A 109 -8.63 25.55 -5.39
C ILE A 109 -8.48 26.98 -4.87
N SER A 110 -8.21 27.91 -5.79
CA SER A 110 -7.78 29.29 -5.45
C SER A 110 -8.80 30.13 -4.67
N LYS A 111 -10.07 29.71 -4.58
CA LYS A 111 -11.10 30.38 -3.77
C LYS A 111 -10.90 30.21 -2.27
N GLU A 112 -10.35 29.07 -1.86
CA GLU A 112 -10.30 28.62 -0.46
C GLU A 112 -8.87 28.20 -0.03
N VAL A 113 -7.90 28.31 -0.95
CA VAL A 113 -6.48 27.94 -0.76
C VAL A 113 -6.32 26.46 -0.34
N ILE A 114 -7.19 25.60 -0.88
CA ILE A 114 -7.11 24.15 -0.69
C ILE A 114 -6.12 23.58 -1.70
N GLU A 115 -5.08 22.90 -1.21
CA GLU A 115 -4.07 22.22 -2.01
C GLU A 115 -4.19 20.71 -1.90
N GLY A 116 -3.88 20.00 -2.98
CA GLY A 116 -3.90 18.55 -3.03
C GLY A 116 -3.01 17.95 -4.11
N VAL A 117 -3.04 16.62 -4.18
CA VAL A 117 -2.31 15.82 -5.16
C VAL A 117 -3.23 14.70 -5.65
N LYS A 118 -3.34 14.55 -6.98
CA LYS A 118 -3.91 13.38 -7.65
C LYS A 118 -2.77 12.40 -7.98
N ILE A 119 -2.82 11.18 -7.47
CA ILE A 119 -1.78 10.15 -7.58
C ILE A 119 -2.33 8.93 -8.33
N SER A 120 -1.57 8.36 -9.27
CA SER A 120 -1.93 7.11 -9.95
C SER A 120 -1.53 5.93 -9.08
N LEU A 121 -2.50 5.08 -8.75
CA LEU A 121 -2.27 3.82 -8.02
C LEU A 121 -1.97 2.65 -8.96
N SER A 122 -2.17 2.86 -10.26
CA SER A 122 -1.94 1.87 -11.31
C SER A 122 -0.58 2.02 -11.98
N SER A 123 -0.19 1.05 -12.81
CA SER A 123 0.98 1.15 -13.70
C SER A 123 0.85 2.26 -14.75
N ALA A 124 -0.35 2.79 -15.04
CA ALA A 124 -0.57 3.88 -15.98
C ALA A 124 -0.20 5.28 -15.43
N SER A 125 -0.11 6.26 -16.33
CA SER A 125 0.06 7.69 -16.01
C SER A 125 -1.22 8.28 -15.38
N VAL A 126 -1.10 9.36 -14.60
CA VAL A 126 -2.24 10.07 -14.00
C VAL A 126 -3.12 10.70 -15.10
N PRO A 127 -4.44 10.41 -15.14
CA PRO A 127 -5.37 11.09 -16.03
C PRO A 127 -5.36 12.61 -15.82
N ALA A 128 -5.65 13.38 -16.88
CA ALA A 128 -5.76 14.83 -16.77
C ALA A 128 -6.73 15.26 -15.65
N ILE A 129 -6.45 16.41 -15.04
CA ILE A 129 -7.31 17.02 -14.02
C ILE A 129 -8.62 17.47 -14.66
N SER A 130 -9.72 17.05 -14.06
CA SER A 130 -11.11 17.37 -14.39
C SER A 130 -11.74 18.27 -13.32
N GLY A 131 -12.95 18.80 -13.57
CA GLY A 131 -13.70 19.53 -12.55
C GLY A 131 -14.01 18.67 -11.32
N LEU A 132 -14.41 17.42 -11.54
CA LEU A 132 -14.72 16.46 -10.49
C LEU A 132 -13.53 16.19 -9.56
N ASP A 133 -12.29 16.25 -10.05
CA ASP A 133 -11.10 16.10 -9.20
C ASP A 133 -10.95 17.25 -8.18
N LEU A 134 -11.41 18.46 -8.53
CA LEU A 134 -11.42 19.61 -7.64
C LEU A 134 -12.58 19.51 -6.64
N ASP A 135 -13.76 19.05 -7.08
CA ASP A 135 -14.91 18.83 -6.21
C ASP A 135 -14.63 17.70 -5.19
N VAL A 136 -13.96 16.62 -5.60
CA VAL A 136 -13.50 15.54 -4.72
C VAL A 136 -12.44 16.04 -3.73
N LEU A 137 -11.48 16.87 -4.16
CA LEU A 137 -10.51 17.49 -3.24
C LEU A 137 -11.22 18.39 -2.21
N HIS A 138 -12.24 19.14 -2.61
CA HIS A 138 -13.05 19.98 -1.73
C HIS A 138 -13.81 19.15 -0.67
N LEU A 139 -14.43 18.05 -1.09
CA LEU A 139 -15.11 17.10 -0.19
C LEU A 139 -14.14 16.44 0.80
N ILE A 140 -12.95 16.01 0.35
CA ILE A 140 -11.93 15.41 1.23
C ILE A 140 -11.39 16.44 2.24
N TRP A 141 -11.16 17.68 1.82
CA TRP A 141 -10.79 18.77 2.73
C TRP A 141 -11.91 19.08 3.73
N THR A 142 -13.17 19.08 3.28
CA THR A 142 -14.35 19.30 4.13
C THR A 142 -14.50 18.20 5.18
N ALA A 143 -14.25 16.92 4.82
CA ALA A 143 -14.21 15.81 5.76
C ALA A 143 -13.15 16.03 6.85
N GLN A 144 -11.90 16.31 6.45
CA GLN A 144 -10.81 16.61 7.38
C GLN A 144 -11.12 17.81 8.29
N LYS A 145 -11.79 18.84 7.76
CA LYS A 145 -12.21 20.01 8.53
C LYS A 145 -13.33 19.70 9.53
N LEU A 146 -14.11 18.64 9.31
CA LEU A 146 -15.12 18.13 10.25
C LEU A 146 -14.50 17.22 11.30
N GLU A 147 -13.53 16.37 10.93
CA GLU A 147 -12.71 15.58 11.87
C GLU A 147 -12.01 16.51 12.89
N ASP A 148 -11.30 17.53 12.41
CA ASP A 148 -10.69 18.59 13.24
C ASP A 148 -11.67 19.21 14.25
N GLN A 149 -12.92 19.45 13.83
CA GLN A 149 -13.94 20.07 14.67
C GLN A 149 -14.46 19.10 15.73
N ILE A 150 -14.68 17.83 15.39
CA ILE A 150 -15.05 16.78 16.35
C ILE A 150 -13.96 16.64 17.41
N ASP A 151 -12.69 16.64 17.01
CA ASP A 151 -11.55 16.51 17.92
C ASP A 151 -11.42 17.70 18.89
N VAL A 152 -11.67 18.93 18.41
CA VAL A 152 -11.75 20.14 19.25
C VAL A 152 -12.96 20.10 20.20
N ILE A 153 -14.11 19.59 19.74
CA ILE A 153 -15.32 19.43 20.57
C ILE A 153 -15.09 18.39 21.67
N ASP A 154 -14.45 17.26 21.39
CA ASP A 154 -14.18 16.21 22.37
C ASP A 154 -13.15 16.64 23.42
N ARG A 155 -12.09 17.36 23.01
CA ARG A 155 -11.16 18.02 23.93
C ARG A 155 -11.91 19.01 24.85
N ARG A 156 -12.85 19.79 24.31
CA ARG A 156 -13.68 20.73 25.09
C ARG A 156 -14.64 19.99 26.04
N TYR A 157 -15.27 18.91 25.60
CA TYR A 157 -16.16 18.07 26.40
C TYR A 157 -15.40 17.50 27.61
N GLU A 158 -14.21 16.93 27.43
CA GLU A 158 -13.40 16.40 28.52
C GLU A 158 -12.89 17.49 29.48
N MET A 159 -12.61 18.71 29.01
CA MET A 159 -12.33 19.84 29.90
C MET A 159 -13.55 20.21 30.76
N SER A 160 -14.73 20.43 30.15
CA SER A 160 -15.97 20.72 30.90
C SER A 160 -16.33 19.58 31.86
N ARG A 161 -16.10 18.31 31.49
CA ARG A 161 -16.29 17.14 32.37
C ARG A 161 -15.39 17.16 33.59
N LYS A 162 -14.10 17.44 33.43
CA LYS A 162 -13.14 17.59 34.55
C LYS A 162 -13.52 18.76 35.46
N SER A 163 -13.91 19.90 34.90
CA SER A 163 -14.42 21.05 35.66
C SER A 163 -15.74 20.77 36.38
N ALA A 164 -16.65 19.99 35.80
CA ALA A 164 -17.90 19.57 36.44
C ALA A 164 -17.63 18.68 37.66
N LEU A 165 -16.73 17.69 37.54
CA LEU A 165 -16.34 16.80 38.63
C LEU A 165 -15.63 17.55 39.77
N ALA A 166 -14.68 18.45 39.45
CA ALA A 166 -14.04 19.30 40.46
C ALA A 166 -15.04 20.25 41.16
N SER A 167 -16.02 20.78 40.42
CA SER A 167 -17.10 21.60 40.99
C SER A 167 -18.04 20.79 41.89
N LEU A 168 -18.30 19.52 41.56
CA LEU A 168 -19.11 18.63 42.39
C LEU A 168 -18.38 18.23 43.68
N ASN A 169 -17.10 17.86 43.58
CA ASN A 169 -16.26 17.47 44.73
C ASN A 169 -16.02 18.63 45.71
N SER A 170 -16.03 19.88 45.22
CA SER A 170 -15.99 21.09 46.07
C SER A 170 -17.37 21.57 46.56
N GLY A 171 -18.44 20.78 46.34
CA GLY A 171 -19.81 21.10 46.77
C GLY A 171 -20.52 22.17 45.95
N ASN A 172 -19.87 22.75 44.93
CA ASN A 172 -20.34 23.86 44.11
C ASN A 172 -21.35 23.43 43.03
N LYS A 173 -22.49 22.86 43.47
CA LYS A 173 -23.56 22.31 42.61
C LYS A 173 -24.02 23.23 41.47
N LYS A 174 -24.08 24.55 41.69
CA LYS A 174 -24.44 25.54 40.65
C LYS A 174 -23.42 25.60 39.51
N VAL A 175 -22.13 25.49 39.81
CA VAL A 175 -21.04 25.53 38.82
C VAL A 175 -20.93 24.18 38.10
N ALA A 176 -21.08 23.07 38.82
CA ALA A 176 -21.18 21.73 38.24
C ALA A 176 -22.33 21.64 37.22
N LEU A 177 -23.51 22.19 37.55
CA LEU A 177 -24.66 22.22 36.64
C LEU A 177 -24.41 23.07 35.38
N ARG A 178 -23.62 24.15 35.47
CA ARG A 178 -23.22 24.93 34.28
C ARG A 178 -22.35 24.10 33.35
N HIS A 179 -21.31 23.46 33.89
CA HIS A 179 -20.43 22.60 33.09
C HIS A 179 -21.15 21.37 32.52
N ALA A 180 -22.14 20.80 33.22
CA ALA A 180 -23.00 19.75 32.68
C ALA A 180 -23.85 20.22 31.47
N ARG A 181 -24.29 21.48 31.45
CA ARG A 181 -24.98 22.07 30.28
C ARG A 181 -24.02 22.30 29.11
N GLU A 182 -22.81 22.77 29.40
CA GLU A 182 -21.73 22.90 28.41
C GLU A 182 -21.38 21.55 27.77
N MET A 183 -21.28 20.48 28.57
CA MET A 183 -21.08 19.10 28.09
C MET A 183 -22.22 18.64 27.18
N LYS A 184 -23.49 18.90 27.53
CA LYS A 184 -24.63 18.52 26.66
C LYS A 184 -24.55 19.25 25.32
N LEU A 185 -24.33 20.56 25.33
CA LEU A 185 -24.20 21.35 24.10
C LEU A 185 -23.02 20.87 23.23
N ALA A 186 -21.88 20.51 23.85
CA ALA A 186 -20.75 19.91 23.16
C ALA A 186 -21.13 18.56 22.52
N SER A 187 -21.79 17.67 23.25
CA SER A 187 -22.28 16.38 22.73
C SER A 187 -23.23 16.55 21.54
N GLU A 188 -24.18 17.47 21.62
CA GLU A 188 -25.08 17.76 20.49
C GLU A 188 -24.34 18.38 19.30
N SER A 189 -23.30 19.21 19.52
CA SER A 189 -22.48 19.73 18.41
C SER A 189 -21.63 18.63 17.76
N ARG A 190 -21.11 17.70 18.56
CA ARG A 190 -20.36 16.53 18.09
C ARG A 190 -21.23 15.68 17.16
N GLU A 191 -22.44 15.33 17.61
CA GLU A 191 -23.42 14.54 16.85
C GLU A 191 -23.75 15.18 15.49
N ARG A 192 -23.96 16.50 15.46
CA ARG A 192 -24.18 17.26 14.21
C ARG A 192 -22.96 17.20 13.28
N CYS A 193 -21.74 17.39 13.81
CA CYS A 193 -20.51 17.31 13.01
C CYS A 193 -20.26 15.90 12.48
N THR A 194 -20.45 14.85 13.29
CA THR A 194 -20.34 13.45 12.86
C THR A 194 -21.40 13.11 11.80
N SER A 195 -22.65 13.53 11.98
CA SER A 195 -23.70 13.31 10.97
C SER A 195 -23.40 14.00 9.63
N LEU A 196 -22.68 15.13 9.64
CA LEU A 196 -22.22 15.79 8.42
C LEU A 196 -21.03 15.07 7.79
N LEU A 197 -20.06 14.64 8.60
CA LEU A 197 -18.88 13.88 8.16
C LEU A 197 -19.29 12.60 7.44
N ASN A 198 -20.10 11.75 8.11
CA ASN A 198 -20.58 10.49 7.55
C ASN A 198 -21.27 10.68 6.17
N ARG A 199 -21.97 11.81 5.97
CA ARG A 199 -22.65 12.11 4.71
C ARG A 199 -21.71 12.64 3.62
N VAL A 200 -20.59 13.27 3.99
CA VAL A 200 -19.52 13.62 3.04
C VAL A 200 -18.76 12.36 2.62
N GLU A 201 -18.48 11.45 3.56
CA GLU A 201 -17.87 10.14 3.29
C GLU A 201 -18.76 9.25 2.41
N GLU A 202 -20.08 9.23 2.66
CA GLU A 202 -21.07 8.56 1.81
C GLU A 202 -21.01 9.07 0.36
N VAL A 203 -20.99 10.40 0.17
CA VAL A 203 -20.88 11.01 -1.17
C VAL A 203 -19.55 10.66 -1.84
N LEU A 204 -18.43 10.68 -1.11
CA LEU A 204 -17.12 10.28 -1.64
C LEU A 204 -17.10 8.80 -2.06
N ASN A 205 -17.71 7.92 -1.27
CA ASN A 205 -17.86 6.50 -1.59
C ASN A 205 -18.77 6.30 -2.83
N VAL A 206 -19.88 7.04 -2.94
CA VAL A 206 -20.75 7.00 -4.14
C VAL A 206 -20.00 7.46 -5.39
N ILE A 207 -19.17 8.51 -5.31
CA ILE A 207 -18.33 8.98 -6.42
C ILE A 207 -17.33 7.90 -6.85
N ALA A 208 -16.64 7.25 -5.90
CA ALA A 208 -15.73 6.16 -6.21
C ALA A 208 -16.47 4.99 -6.89
N ASN A 209 -17.61 4.56 -6.34
CA ASN A 209 -18.44 3.49 -6.92
C ASN A 209 -18.92 3.82 -8.34
N ALA A 210 -19.23 5.09 -8.62
CA ALA A 210 -19.54 5.55 -9.98
C ALA A 210 -18.33 5.47 -10.92
N GLU A 211 -17.12 5.84 -10.47
CA GLU A 211 -15.87 5.70 -11.25
C GLU A 211 -15.58 4.24 -11.62
N SER A 212 -15.86 3.29 -10.72
CA SER A 212 -15.77 1.85 -11.00
C SER A 212 -16.80 1.40 -12.03
N THR A 213 -18.07 1.75 -11.80
CA THR A 213 -19.20 1.34 -12.63
C THR A 213 -19.07 1.88 -14.05
N GLN A 214 -18.52 3.09 -14.22
CA GLN A 214 -18.21 3.67 -15.51
C GLN A 214 -17.18 2.84 -16.30
N LYS A 215 -16.11 2.36 -15.65
CA LYS A 215 -15.07 1.54 -16.29
C LYS A 215 -15.58 0.15 -16.67
N VAL A 216 -16.39 -0.47 -15.81
CA VAL A 216 -17.04 -1.75 -16.12
C VAL A 216 -18.00 -1.59 -17.30
N THR A 217 -18.80 -0.53 -17.32
CA THR A 217 -19.73 -0.22 -18.43
C THR A 217 -18.98 0.04 -19.74
N GLU A 218 -17.85 0.78 -19.68
CA GLU A 218 -17.01 1.05 -20.85
C GLU A 218 -16.34 -0.24 -21.38
N ALA A 219 -15.86 -1.13 -20.51
CA ALA A 219 -15.32 -2.43 -20.92
C ALA A 219 -16.38 -3.31 -21.61
N ILE A 220 -17.62 -3.35 -21.07
CA ILE A 220 -18.76 -4.04 -21.69
C ILE A 220 -19.09 -3.41 -23.05
N ARG A 221 -19.10 -2.07 -23.17
CA ARG A 221 -19.36 -1.35 -24.42
C ARG A 221 -18.31 -1.66 -25.49
N ILE A 222 -17.03 -1.72 -25.11
CA ILE A 222 -15.93 -2.10 -26.00
C ILE A 222 -16.09 -3.56 -26.46
N GLY A 223 -16.41 -4.48 -25.56
CA GLY A 223 -16.68 -5.89 -25.90
C GLY A 223 -17.85 -6.04 -26.89
N ALA A 224 -18.98 -5.38 -26.62
CA ALA A 224 -20.16 -5.43 -27.50
C ALA A 224 -19.90 -4.84 -28.89
N GLU A 225 -19.17 -3.73 -28.99
CA GLU A 225 -18.77 -3.16 -30.29
C GLU A 225 -17.75 -4.06 -31.01
N ALA A 226 -16.84 -4.72 -30.28
CA ALA A 226 -15.90 -5.68 -30.87
C ALA A 226 -16.62 -6.94 -31.42
N MET A 227 -17.61 -7.49 -30.72
CA MET A 227 -18.45 -8.59 -31.24
C MET A 227 -19.15 -8.16 -32.54
N LYS A 228 -19.79 -6.98 -32.52
CA LYS A 228 -20.47 -6.39 -33.67
C LYS A 228 -19.56 -6.09 -34.87
N GLN A 229 -18.31 -5.66 -34.64
CA GLN A 229 -17.34 -5.39 -35.71
C GLN A 229 -16.74 -6.67 -36.31
N ASN A 230 -16.54 -7.71 -35.51
CA ASN A 230 -16.15 -9.04 -35.98
C ASN A 230 -17.32 -9.84 -36.58
N LYS A 231 -18.49 -9.20 -36.74
CA LYS A 231 -19.78 -9.72 -37.23
C LYS A 231 -20.44 -10.81 -36.41
N ILE A 232 -19.68 -11.78 -35.90
CA ILE A 232 -20.07 -12.94 -35.07
C ILE A 232 -21.58 -13.06 -34.90
N THR A 233 -22.23 -13.53 -35.97
CA THR A 233 -23.65 -13.83 -35.98
C THR A 233 -23.86 -15.21 -35.32
N VAL A 234 -25.06 -15.50 -34.80
CA VAL A 234 -25.31 -16.80 -34.14
C VAL A 234 -25.10 -17.94 -35.15
N GLU A 235 -25.50 -17.68 -36.39
CA GLU A 235 -25.38 -18.51 -37.58
C GLU A 235 -23.91 -18.71 -38.01
N GLU A 236 -23.04 -17.72 -37.81
CA GLU A 236 -21.58 -17.85 -38.08
C GLU A 236 -20.89 -18.68 -36.99
N VAL A 237 -21.35 -18.58 -35.72
CA VAL A 237 -20.87 -19.44 -34.62
C VAL A 237 -21.34 -20.89 -34.82
N GLU A 238 -22.59 -21.09 -35.22
CA GLU A 238 -23.17 -22.41 -35.49
C GLU A 238 -22.44 -23.10 -36.67
N HIS A 239 -22.20 -22.39 -37.77
CA HIS A 239 -21.41 -22.88 -38.91
C HIS A 239 -19.98 -23.27 -38.52
N CYS A 240 -19.26 -22.43 -37.77
CA CYS A 240 -17.88 -22.77 -37.36
C CYS A 240 -17.83 -23.86 -36.28
N LEU A 241 -18.95 -24.18 -35.60
CA LEU A 241 -19.06 -25.36 -34.74
C LEU A 241 -19.36 -26.63 -35.54
N GLU A 242 -20.20 -26.56 -36.59
CA GLU A 242 -20.40 -27.66 -37.54
C GLU A 242 -19.10 -28.01 -38.29
N GLU A 243 -18.38 -27.02 -38.85
CA GLU A 243 -17.07 -27.23 -39.48
C GLU A 243 -16.04 -27.86 -38.52
N LEU A 244 -16.11 -27.49 -37.23
CA LEU A 244 -15.22 -28.05 -36.21
C LEU A 244 -15.58 -29.52 -35.90
N GLU A 245 -16.87 -29.84 -35.70
CA GLU A 245 -17.33 -31.21 -35.46
C GLU A 245 -17.05 -32.11 -36.69
N GLU A 246 -17.29 -31.64 -37.91
CA GLU A 246 -16.91 -32.34 -39.14
C GLU A 246 -15.38 -32.58 -39.22
N SER A 247 -14.56 -31.58 -38.86
CA SER A 247 -13.10 -31.76 -38.85
C SER A 247 -12.63 -32.78 -37.80
N ILE A 248 -13.30 -32.81 -36.64
CA ILE A 248 -13.05 -33.76 -35.55
C ILE A 248 -13.46 -35.18 -35.97
N ASP A 249 -14.62 -35.36 -36.61
CA ASP A 249 -15.07 -36.67 -37.10
C ASP A 249 -14.26 -37.16 -38.32
N ALA A 250 -13.77 -36.26 -39.16
CA ALA A 250 -12.78 -36.58 -40.19
C ALA A 250 -11.45 -37.03 -39.56
N GLN A 251 -10.99 -36.36 -38.50
CA GLN A 251 -9.77 -36.74 -37.77
C GLN A 251 -9.92 -38.10 -37.08
N LYS A 252 -11.06 -38.38 -36.40
CA LYS A 252 -11.38 -39.72 -35.84
C LYS A 252 -11.40 -40.80 -36.92
N GLN A 253 -11.90 -40.50 -38.13
CA GLN A 253 -11.89 -41.44 -39.24
C GLN A 253 -10.47 -41.71 -39.77
N VAL A 254 -9.59 -40.71 -39.80
CA VAL A 254 -8.17 -40.87 -40.14
C VAL A 254 -7.42 -41.67 -39.07
N GLU A 255 -7.65 -41.36 -37.78
CA GLU A 255 -7.08 -42.07 -36.64
C GLU A 255 -7.49 -43.56 -36.68
N LYS A 256 -8.78 -43.85 -36.80
CA LYS A 256 -9.30 -45.21 -36.97
C LYS A 256 -8.80 -45.91 -38.24
N ALA A 257 -8.53 -45.17 -39.32
CA ALA A 257 -7.92 -45.74 -40.52
C ALA A 257 -6.45 -46.12 -40.28
N LEU A 258 -5.70 -45.33 -39.50
CA LEU A 258 -4.36 -45.67 -39.02
C LEU A 258 -4.38 -46.88 -38.08
N GLU A 259 -5.28 -46.93 -37.10
CA GLU A 259 -5.48 -48.10 -36.23
C GLU A 259 -5.83 -49.37 -37.03
N SER A 260 -6.60 -49.23 -38.12
CA SER A 260 -6.98 -50.36 -38.98
C SER A 260 -5.87 -50.84 -39.92
N ASN A 261 -4.75 -50.12 -40.01
CA ASN A 261 -3.53 -50.58 -40.66
C ASN A 261 -2.67 -51.28 -39.59
N PRO A 262 -2.60 -52.63 -39.56
CA PRO A 262 -1.62 -53.30 -38.70
C PRO A 262 -0.22 -52.88 -39.12
N ILE A 263 0.54 -52.30 -38.18
CA ILE A 263 1.96 -52.00 -38.40
C ILE A 263 2.67 -53.34 -38.57
N SER A 264 3.06 -53.62 -39.82
CA SER A 264 3.47 -54.96 -40.25
C SER A 264 4.78 -55.41 -39.63
N GLY A 265 4.72 -56.37 -38.71
CA GLY A 265 5.84 -57.28 -38.41
C GLY A 265 6.77 -56.83 -37.29
N ILE A 266 6.20 -56.53 -36.13
CA ILE A 266 6.82 -56.92 -34.85
C ILE A 266 5.85 -57.94 -34.25
N GLU A 267 6.33 -59.10 -33.83
CA GLU A 267 5.51 -60.10 -33.14
C GLU A 267 5.51 -59.74 -31.65
N ASP A 268 4.34 -59.70 -30.99
CA ASP A 268 4.24 -59.19 -29.60
C ASP A 268 5.14 -59.97 -28.61
N GLU A 269 5.46 -61.21 -28.95
CA GLU A 269 6.36 -62.12 -28.20
C GLU A 269 7.81 -61.59 -28.15
N ASP A 270 8.31 -60.89 -29.18
CA ASP A 270 9.62 -60.18 -29.16
C ASP A 270 9.60 -58.99 -28.18
N ILE A 271 8.44 -58.37 -27.95
CA ILE A 271 8.30 -57.20 -27.06
C ILE A 271 8.19 -57.64 -25.59
N GLU A 272 7.49 -58.74 -25.32
CA GLU A 272 7.34 -59.29 -23.98
C GLU A 272 8.69 -59.82 -23.43
N GLU A 273 9.52 -60.51 -24.25
CA GLU A 273 10.87 -60.93 -23.84
C GLU A 273 11.80 -59.72 -23.55
N GLU A 274 11.77 -58.67 -24.38
CA GLU A 274 12.57 -57.46 -24.11
C GLU A 274 12.07 -56.70 -22.87
N LEU A 275 10.77 -56.76 -22.54
CA LEU A 275 10.21 -56.20 -21.31
C LEU A 275 10.66 -56.97 -20.07
N GLU A 276 10.52 -58.31 -20.04
CA GLU A 276 11.00 -59.13 -18.92
C GLU A 276 12.51 -58.94 -18.70
N LYS A 277 13.28 -58.82 -19.78
CA LYS A 277 14.72 -58.53 -19.72
C LYS A 277 15.03 -57.17 -19.10
N LEU A 278 14.23 -56.13 -19.37
CA LEU A 278 14.40 -54.79 -18.78
C LEU A 278 13.99 -54.75 -17.29
N GLU A 279 12.96 -55.50 -16.89
CA GLU A 279 12.57 -55.63 -15.48
C GLU A 279 13.66 -56.35 -14.66
N LEU A 280 14.25 -57.42 -15.21
CA LEU A 280 15.38 -58.13 -14.60
C LEU A 280 16.65 -57.26 -14.50
N GLU A 281 16.92 -56.40 -15.49
CA GLU A 281 18.07 -55.48 -15.44
C GLU A 281 17.89 -54.43 -14.32
N LEU A 282 16.69 -53.85 -14.20
CA LEU A 282 16.31 -52.94 -13.10
C LEU A 282 16.42 -53.59 -11.71
N GLU A 283 15.94 -54.82 -11.54
CA GLU A 283 16.04 -55.53 -10.26
C GLU A 283 17.50 -55.85 -9.91
N SER A 284 18.36 -56.05 -10.91
CA SER A 284 19.81 -56.27 -10.73
C SER A 284 20.58 -55.00 -10.32
N GLU A 285 20.26 -53.83 -10.88
CA GLU A 285 20.86 -52.55 -10.46
C GLU A 285 20.53 -52.22 -9.00
N ASN A 286 19.27 -52.45 -8.60
CA ASN A 286 18.78 -52.17 -7.25
C ASN A 286 19.49 -53.00 -6.15
N LEU A 287 19.97 -54.21 -6.50
CA LEU A 287 20.77 -55.05 -5.61
C LEU A 287 22.23 -54.58 -5.49
N GLN A 288 22.86 -54.10 -6.57
CA GLN A 288 24.27 -53.67 -6.54
C GLN A 288 24.51 -52.41 -5.69
N ILE A 289 23.50 -51.57 -5.50
CA ILE A 289 23.57 -50.36 -4.67
C ILE A 289 23.70 -50.69 -3.16
N SER A 290 23.34 -51.91 -2.73
CA SER A 290 23.23 -52.26 -1.30
C SER A 290 24.47 -52.91 -0.67
N GLU A 291 25.51 -53.28 -1.44
CA GLU A 291 26.65 -54.07 -0.93
C GLU A 291 27.99 -53.30 -0.84
N VAL A 292 28.00 -51.98 -1.05
CA VAL A 292 29.24 -51.17 -1.08
C VAL A 292 29.22 -49.95 -0.16
N GLU A 293 28.81 -50.10 1.11
CA GLU A 293 29.33 -49.21 2.16
C GLU A 293 29.41 -49.83 3.58
N VAL A 294 30.51 -49.50 4.28
CA VAL A 294 30.80 -49.72 5.71
C VAL A 294 31.00 -51.17 6.23
N GLY A 295 32.28 -51.59 6.23
CA GLY A 295 32.93 -52.01 7.48
C GLY A 295 33.74 -50.84 8.03
N ASN A 296 33.92 -50.62 9.34
CA ASN A 296 33.64 -51.47 10.51
C ASN A 296 33.14 -50.63 11.69
N THR A 297 32.28 -51.18 12.56
CA THR A 297 32.60 -51.44 14.00
C THR A 297 31.47 -52.22 14.67
N SER A 298 31.76 -52.87 15.80
CA SER A 298 30.86 -53.81 16.48
C SER A 298 29.93 -53.16 17.51
N GLY A 299 28.64 -53.51 17.50
CA GLY A 299 27.67 -53.17 18.55
C GLY A 299 26.37 -53.99 18.42
N GLU A 300 25.78 -54.40 19.54
CA GLU A 300 24.67 -55.36 19.63
C GLU A 300 23.29 -54.84 19.13
N MET A 301 22.49 -55.79 18.65
CA MET A 301 21.02 -55.95 18.78
C MET A 301 20.04 -54.78 18.50
N ASP A 302 19.16 -55.08 17.54
CA ASP A 302 17.70 -54.90 17.58
C ASP A 302 17.01 -53.51 17.42
N ALA A 303 15.93 -53.59 16.62
CA ALA A 303 14.68 -52.83 16.71
C ALA A 303 14.62 -51.33 16.36
N LEU A 304 14.06 -51.07 15.17
CA LEU A 304 12.88 -50.20 14.94
C LEU A 304 12.74 -48.91 15.78
N GLY A 305 13.01 -47.76 15.14
CA GLY A 305 12.34 -46.50 15.47
C GLY A 305 13.22 -45.25 15.41
N SER A 306 12.93 -44.33 14.48
CA SER A 306 13.35 -42.93 14.61
C SER A 306 12.42 -41.98 13.83
N THR A 307 11.25 -41.72 14.40
CA THR A 307 10.45 -40.52 14.10
C THR A 307 10.93 -39.30 14.89
N ASP A 308 11.72 -39.53 15.93
CA ASP A 308 11.84 -38.58 17.04
C ASP A 308 12.95 -37.54 16.80
N SER A 309 13.96 -37.86 15.99
CA SER A 309 15.03 -36.91 15.59
C SER A 309 14.51 -35.67 14.85
N LEU A 310 13.33 -35.72 14.21
CA LEU A 310 12.69 -34.56 13.60
C LEU A 310 11.95 -33.69 14.64
N THR A 311 11.49 -34.27 15.75
CA THR A 311 10.72 -33.58 16.78
C THR A 311 11.62 -32.68 17.65
N ASP A 312 12.83 -33.14 17.97
CA ASP A 312 13.83 -32.33 18.68
C ASP A 312 14.36 -31.16 17.83
N ALA A 313 14.48 -31.35 16.51
CA ALA A 313 14.90 -30.29 15.60
C ALA A 313 13.89 -29.12 15.56
N LEU A 314 12.59 -29.43 15.52
CA LEU A 314 11.52 -28.42 15.51
C LEU A 314 11.36 -27.71 16.87
N SER A 315 11.65 -28.39 17.98
CA SER A 315 11.46 -27.87 19.34
C SER A 315 12.37 -26.68 19.71
N ASN A 316 13.42 -26.43 18.92
CA ASN A 316 14.38 -25.35 19.17
C ASN A 316 13.99 -23.98 18.54
N LEU A 317 12.94 -23.91 17.73
CA LEU A 317 12.48 -22.67 17.07
C LEU A 317 11.44 -21.90 17.90
N LYS A 318 11.88 -21.22 18.97
CA LYS A 318 11.00 -20.39 19.81
C LYS A 318 11.17 -18.89 19.56
N LEU A 319 10.20 -18.30 18.85
CA LEU A 319 10.05 -16.84 18.72
C LEU A 319 9.77 -16.19 20.09
N HIS A 320 10.35 -15.02 20.33
CA HIS A 320 10.16 -14.26 21.57
C HIS A 320 9.12 -13.14 21.34
N ASP A 321 7.88 -13.39 21.72
CA ASP A 321 6.82 -12.37 21.76
C ASP A 321 6.90 -11.56 23.07
N GLY A 322 6.63 -10.25 22.98
CA GLY A 322 7.11 -9.25 23.93
C GLY A 322 6.04 -8.28 24.44
N SER A 323 5.12 -8.75 25.28
CA SER A 323 4.13 -7.88 25.94
C SER A 323 3.62 -8.43 27.29
N ALA A 324 3.91 -7.73 28.39
CA ALA A 324 3.11 -7.71 29.62
C ALA A 324 3.56 -6.56 30.56
N ARG A 325 2.69 -6.19 31.52
CA ARG A 325 2.87 -5.08 32.48
C ARG A 325 3.23 -5.54 33.89
N GLU A 326 3.69 -4.56 34.71
CA GLU A 326 3.50 -4.47 36.18
C GLU A 326 4.19 -5.56 37.05
N SER A 327 4.68 -5.32 38.28
CA SER A 327 4.42 -4.25 39.26
C SER A 327 5.54 -4.07 40.33
N VAL A 328 5.68 -2.85 40.85
CA VAL A 328 5.89 -2.47 42.28
C VAL A 328 6.83 -3.31 43.18
N SER A 329 7.92 -2.72 43.72
CA SER A 329 8.02 -2.34 45.15
C SER A 329 9.34 -1.61 45.54
N GLN A 330 9.22 -0.62 46.45
CA GLN A 330 10.14 -0.12 47.49
C GLN A 330 11.68 -0.32 47.36
N LYS A 331 12.56 0.65 47.69
CA LYS A 331 12.52 1.48 48.92
C LYS A 331 13.42 2.75 48.83
N SER A 332 13.07 3.78 49.60
CA SER A 332 13.83 5.03 49.83
C SER A 332 14.88 4.87 50.97
N PRO A 333 15.88 5.76 51.20
CA PRO A 333 15.64 7.18 51.55
C PRO A 333 16.66 8.26 51.07
N PHE A 334 16.23 9.52 51.11
CA PHE A 334 17.10 10.73 51.14
C PHE A 334 17.87 10.85 52.47
N PRO A 335 18.80 11.82 52.63
CA PRO A 335 18.40 13.04 53.34
C PRO A 335 19.14 14.36 53.00
N THR A 336 18.41 15.39 52.54
CA THR A 336 18.57 16.82 52.95
C THR A 336 19.90 17.54 52.58
N ARG A 337 20.14 18.87 52.73
CA ARG A 337 19.43 20.13 53.13
C ARG A 337 20.27 21.31 52.53
N THR A 338 19.98 22.63 52.52
CA THR A 338 19.06 23.54 53.24
C THR A 338 19.01 24.91 52.53
N LYS A 339 17.84 25.60 52.46
CA LYS A 339 17.65 27.10 52.58
C LYS A 339 18.37 28.02 51.54
N ASN A 340 18.11 29.31 51.34
CA ASN A 340 17.10 30.33 51.75
C ASN A 340 17.20 31.51 50.74
N SER A 341 16.32 32.53 50.66
CA SER A 341 14.86 32.65 50.83
C SER A 341 14.40 34.11 50.62
N LYS A 342 13.30 34.34 49.87
CA LYS A 342 12.47 35.59 49.80
C LYS A 342 13.14 36.92 49.39
N HIS A 343 12.63 37.51 48.30
CA HIS A 343 12.20 38.91 48.31
C HIS A 343 10.90 39.08 47.52
N ALA A 344 10.30 40.28 47.50
CA ALA A 344 8.96 40.51 46.96
C ALA A 344 8.70 41.96 46.48
N MET A 345 7.73 42.07 45.57
CA MET A 345 6.85 43.22 45.27
C MET A 345 7.42 44.50 44.59
N LEU A 346 6.45 45.29 44.08
CA LEU A 346 6.52 46.65 43.50
C LEU A 346 6.98 46.76 42.03
N GLU A 347 6.49 47.70 41.21
CA GLU A 347 5.16 48.35 41.12
C GLU A 347 4.94 48.88 39.68
N ALA A 348 3.91 49.71 39.44
CA ALA A 348 3.40 50.11 38.13
C ALA A 348 4.28 51.10 37.34
N ALA A 349 4.13 51.03 36.00
CA ALA A 349 4.06 52.16 35.09
C ALA A 349 3.16 51.78 33.90
#